data_AF-A0A2H9LCJ8-F1
#
_entry.id   AF-A0A2H9LCJ8-F1
#
_cell.length_a   1.000
_cell.length_b   1.000
_cell.length_c   1.000
_cell.angle_alpha   90.00
_cell.angle_beta   90.00
_cell.angle_gamma   90.00
#
_symmetry.space_group_name_H-M   'P 1'
#
loop_
_entity.id
_entity.type
_entity.pdbx_description
1 polymer ?
#
loop_
_entity_poly.entity_id
_entity_poly.type
_entity_poly.pdbx_seq_one_letter_code
_entity_poly.pdbx_strand_id
1 'polypeptide(L)'
;AEVRGYLQSTLLRDGDVMAMAHGMEVRPILLDHRLAEFAYALPARLKWVNGSGKQIFVDAVTEFLPANLRTRAKMGFSLPFTGWMARE
;
A
#
# COMPACT_ATOMS: atom_id res chain seq x y z
N ALA A 1 -4.23 4.52 -15.89
CA ALA A 1 -4.83 5.46 -14.93
C ALA A 1 -4.15 5.38 -13.57
N GLU A 2 -4.13 4.23 -12.91
CA GLU A 2 -3.55 4.05 -11.55
C GLU A 2 -2.08 4.50 -11.41
N VAL A 3 -1.16 3.91 -12.19
CA VAL A 3 0.29 4.11 -12.03
C VAL A 3 0.73 5.54 -12.34
N ARG A 4 0.35 6.06 -13.52
CA ARG A 4 0.71 7.42 -13.96
C ARG A 4 -0.14 8.51 -13.31
N GLY A 5 -1.32 8.15 -12.80
CA GLY A 5 -2.24 9.06 -12.13
C GLY A 5 -1.97 9.06 -10.63
N TYR A 6 -2.78 8.29 -9.89
CA TYR A 6 -2.81 8.34 -8.43
C TYR A 6 -1.48 7.98 -7.77
N LEU A 7 -0.80 6.92 -8.22
CA LEU A 7 0.48 6.52 -7.61
C LEU A 7 1.54 7.59 -7.80
N GLN A 8 1.83 7.98 -9.04
CA GLN A 8 2.89 8.94 -9.35
C GLN A 8 2.55 10.37 -8.91
N SER A 9 1.36 10.86 -9.27
CA SER A 9 1.00 12.27 -9.11
C SER A 9 0.54 12.63 -7.69
N THR A 10 0.16 11.64 -6.88
CA THR A 10 -0.32 11.84 -5.51
C THR A 10 0.57 11.10 -4.52
N LEU A 11 0.56 9.76 -4.51
CA LEU A 11 1.21 9.01 -3.43
C LEU A 11 2.73 9.23 -3.35
N LEU A 12 3.43 9.13 -4.48
CA LEU A 12 4.88 9.31 -4.52
C LEU A 12 5.27 10.77 -4.34
N ARG A 13 4.58 11.69 -5.04
CA ARG A 13 4.83 13.13 -4.92
C ARG A 13 4.64 13.63 -3.49
N ASP A 14 3.48 13.36 -2.89
CA ASP A 14 3.14 13.90 -1.58
C ASP A 14 4.01 13.26 -0.48
N GLY A 15 4.28 11.95 -0.61
CA GLY A 15 5.19 11.24 0.29
C GLY A 15 6.60 11.81 0.27
N ASP A 16 7.15 12.07 -0.92
CA ASP A 16 8.48 12.66 -1.09
C ASP A 16 8.56 14.09 -0.54
N VAL A 17 7.61 14.95 -0.92
CA VAL A 17 7.56 16.35 -0.43
C VAL A 17 7.49 16.40 1.09
N MET A 18 6.64 15.59 1.72
CA MET A 18 6.48 15.58 3.18
C MET A 18 7.70 15.00 3.89
N ALA A 19 8.33 13.97 3.33
CA ALA A 19 9.53 13.37 3.92
C ALA A 19 10.73 14.32 3.85
N MET A 20 10.97 14.93 2.68
CA MET A 20 12.07 15.86 2.46
C MET A 20 11.93 17.15 3.26
N ALA A 21 10.69 17.62 3.50
CA ALA A 21 10.43 18.73 4.42
C ALA A 21 10.94 18.45 5.85
N HIS A 22 11.11 17.18 6.22
CA HIS A 22 11.63 16.74 7.52
C HIS A 22 13.02 16.08 7.41
N GLY A 23 13.70 16.22 6.26
CA GLY A 23 15.03 15.64 6.04
C GLY A 23 15.06 14.11 6.06
N MET A 24 13.93 13.43 5.80
CA MET A 24 13.84 11.98 5.74
C MET A 24 13.70 11.47 4.30
N GLU A 25 14.30 10.31 4.02
CA GLU A 25 14.09 9.57 2.77
C GLU A 25 13.07 8.44 3.00
N VAL A 26 11.98 8.43 2.23
CA VAL A 26 10.99 7.35 2.25
C VAL A 26 11.20 6.42 1.06
N ARG A 27 11.35 5.13 1.34
CA ARG A 27 11.59 4.10 0.32
C ARG A 27 10.38 3.15 0.19
N PRO A 28 9.57 3.26 -0.88
CA PRO A 28 8.41 2.39 -1.07
C PRO A 28 8.85 1.00 -1.59
N ILE A 29 9.29 0.12 -0.68
CA ILE A 29 9.92 -1.17 -1.00
C ILE A 29 9.09 -2.09 -1.92
N LEU A 30 7.76 -1.98 -1.89
CA LEU A 30 6.87 -2.77 -2.75
C LEU A 30 6.85 -2.31 -4.21
N LEU A 31 7.49 -1.18 -4.52
CA LEU A 31 7.65 -0.63 -5.87
C LEU A 31 9.04 -0.90 -6.45
N ASP A 32 9.84 -1.79 -5.85
CA ASP A 32 11.04 -2.28 -6.52
C ASP A 32 10.67 -2.88 -7.89
N HIS A 33 11.45 -2.54 -8.93
CA HIS A 33 11.14 -2.92 -10.30
C HIS A 33 11.01 -4.44 -10.49
N ARG A 34 11.83 -5.25 -9.83
CA ARG A 34 11.78 -6.72 -9.96
C ARG A 34 10.50 -7.27 -9.34
N LEU A 35 10.14 -6.75 -8.17
CA LEU A 35 8.92 -7.14 -7.48
C LEU A 35 7.68 -6.67 -8.26
N ALA A 36 7.70 -5.45 -8.80
CA ALA A 36 6.61 -4.91 -9.59
C ALA A 36 6.41 -5.72 -10.88
N GLU A 37 7.48 -6.01 -11.63
CA GLU A 37 7.43 -6.82 -12.85
C GLU A 37 6.91 -8.23 -12.57
N PHE A 38 7.43 -8.89 -11.53
CA PHE A 38 6.91 -10.18 -11.07
C PHE A 38 5.42 -10.09 -10.73
N ALA A 39 5.04 -9.09 -9.92
CA ALA A 39 3.65 -8.89 -9.55
C ALA A 39 2.76 -8.63 -10.75
N TYR A 40 3.21 -7.91 -11.78
CA TYR A 40 2.44 -7.68 -13.01
C TYR A 40 2.25 -8.96 -13.84
N ALA A 41 3.26 -9.83 -13.90
CA ALA A 41 3.21 -11.10 -14.62
C ALA A 41 2.30 -12.15 -13.97
N LEU A 42 2.03 -12.04 -12.66
CA LEU A 42 1.22 -13.01 -11.93
C LEU A 42 -0.25 -13.06 -12.40
N PRO A 43 -0.83 -14.27 -12.57
CA PRO A 43 -2.25 -14.43 -12.82
C PRO A 43 -3.13 -13.77 -11.75
N ALA A 44 -4.21 -13.09 -12.18
CA ALA A 44 -5.11 -12.36 -11.29
C ALA A 44 -5.72 -13.25 -10.18
N ARG A 45 -6.01 -14.52 -10.48
CA ARG A 45 -6.53 -15.52 -9.51
C ARG A 45 -5.64 -15.74 -8.28
N LEU A 46 -4.35 -15.42 -8.35
CA LEU A 46 -3.44 -15.54 -7.21
C LEU A 46 -3.46 -14.29 -6.33
N LYS A 47 -3.84 -13.14 -6.90
CA LYS A 47 -3.94 -11.86 -6.20
C LYS A 47 -5.29 -11.68 -5.52
N TRP A 48 -6.33 -12.34 -6.05
CA TRP A 48 -7.71 -12.21 -5.62
C TRP A 48 -8.34 -13.59 -5.41
N VAL A 49 -8.67 -13.91 -4.16
CA VAL A 49 -9.25 -15.20 -3.76
C VAL A 49 -10.40 -14.93 -2.78
N ASN A 50 -11.59 -15.49 -3.06
CA ASN A 50 -12.75 -15.42 -2.16
C ASN A 50 -13.13 -14.00 -1.68
N GLY A 51 -13.01 -13.01 -2.56
CA GLY A 51 -13.31 -11.60 -2.23
C GLY A 51 -12.19 -10.88 -1.45
N SER A 52 -11.07 -11.56 -1.17
CA SER A 52 -9.89 -11.00 -0.53
C SER A 52 -8.81 -10.70 -1.58
N GLY A 53 -8.29 -9.48 -1.56
CA GLY A 53 -7.14 -9.08 -2.35
C GLY A 53 -5.82 -9.34 -1.62
N LYS A 54 -4.71 -9.38 -2.38
CA LYS A 54 -3.35 -9.58 -1.90
C LYS A 54 -3.06 -10.98 -1.34
N GLN A 55 -3.85 -12.00 -1.68
CA GLN A 55 -3.72 -13.34 -1.09
C GLN A 55 -2.29 -13.89 -1.19
N ILE A 56 -1.72 -13.95 -2.40
CA ILE A 56 -0.34 -14.42 -2.60
C ILE A 56 0.70 -13.64 -1.78
N PHE A 57 0.49 -12.33 -1.57
CA PHE A 57 1.41 -11.52 -0.77
C PHE A 57 1.31 -11.89 0.71
N VAL A 58 0.09 -12.06 1.23
CA VAL A 58 -0.14 -12.48 2.62
C VAL A 58 0.45 -13.87 2.85
N ASP A 59 0.20 -14.82 1.95
CA ASP A 59 0.73 -16.18 2.03
C ASP A 59 2.26 -16.17 2.10
N ALA A 60 2.91 -15.37 1.24
CA ALA A 60 4.38 -15.26 1.17
C ALA A 60 5.02 -14.66 2.43
N VAL A 61 4.29 -13.87 3.23
CA VAL A 61 4.82 -13.24 4.46
C VAL A 61 4.19 -13.80 5.74
N THR A 62 3.35 -14.83 5.62
CA THR A 62 2.55 -15.36 6.73
C THR A 62 3.39 -15.80 7.93
N GLU A 63 4.59 -16.32 7.69
CA GLU A 63 5.53 -16.75 8.72
C GLU A 63 6.10 -15.57 9.53
N PHE A 64 6.14 -14.37 8.95
CA PHE A 64 6.63 -13.14 9.60
C PHE A 64 5.51 -12.32 10.26
N LEU A 65 4.24 -12.66 10.02
CA LEU A 65 3.10 -11.91 10.52
C LEU A 65 2.46 -12.57 11.75
N PRO A 66 2.16 -11.79 12.80
CA PRO A 66 1.25 -12.19 13.87
C PRO A 66 -0.06 -12.74 13.32
N ALA A 67 -0.60 -13.79 13.96
CA ALA A 67 -1.76 -14.52 13.46
C ALA A 67 -3.00 -13.63 13.26
N ASN A 68 -3.18 -12.61 14.11
CA ASN A 68 -4.29 -11.66 14.03
C ASN A 68 -4.24 -10.71 12.82
N LEU A 69 -3.07 -10.54 12.18
CA LEU A 69 -2.94 -9.70 10.98
C LEU A 69 -3.28 -10.46 9.69
N ARG A 70 -3.32 -11.79 9.72
CA ARG A 70 -3.56 -12.64 8.54
C ARG A 70 -4.97 -12.50 8.00
N THR A 71 -5.96 -12.32 8.88
CA THR A 71 -7.39 -12.22 8.54
C THR A 71 -7.92 -10.79 8.59
N ARG A 72 -7.05 -9.81 8.85
CA ARG A 72 -7.44 -8.41 8.97
C ARG A 72 -7.86 -7.86 7.61
N ALA A 73 -9.06 -7.27 7.56
CA ALA A 73 -9.56 -6.61 6.35
C ALA A 73 -8.63 -5.47 5.91
N LYS A 74 -8.51 -5.27 4.59
CA LYS A 74 -7.80 -4.12 4.02
C LYS A 74 -8.49 -2.84 4.49
N MET A 75 -7.74 -1.96 5.12
CA MET A 75 -8.19 -0.62 5.47
C MET A 75 -7.43 0.42 4.66
N GLY A 76 -8.15 1.48 4.28
CA GLY A 76 -7.53 2.67 3.73
C GLY A 76 -6.84 3.49 4.83
N PHE A 77 -6.07 4.49 4.39
CA PHE A 77 -5.61 5.54 5.28
C PHE A 77 -6.61 6.69 5.16
N SER A 78 -7.37 6.95 6.22
CA SER A 78 -8.25 8.11 6.32
C SER A 78 -7.69 9.07 7.37
N LEU A 79 -7.53 10.32 7.00
CA LEU A 79 -7.23 11.37 7.96
C LEU A 79 -8.48 11.66 8.81
N PRO A 80 -8.33 11.98 10.11
CA PRO A 80 -9.45 12.25 11.00
C PRO A 80 -10.03 13.66 10.79
N PHE A 81 -10.33 14.01 9.54
CA PHE A 81 -10.79 15.34 9.12
C PHE A 81 -12.01 15.82 9.90
N THR A 82 -12.97 14.93 10.16
CA THR A 82 -14.19 15.26 10.91
C THR A 82 -13.86 15.74 12.32
N GLY A 83 -12.91 15.09 13.00
CA GLY A 83 -12.47 15.48 14.33
C GLY A 83 -11.64 16.76 14.34
N TRP A 84 -10.94 17.07 13.24
CA TRP A 84 -10.19 18.32 13.09
C TRP A 84 -11.12 19.50 12.82
N MET A 85 -12.03 19.40 11.85
CA MET A 85 -12.96 20.47 11.51
C MET A 85 -13.95 20.79 12.63
N ALA A 86 -14.29 19.82 13.49
CA ALA A 86 -15.16 20.05 14.64
C ALA A 86 -14.47 20.80 15.80
N ARG A 87 -13.15 21.00 15.73
CA ARG A 87 -12.35 21.72 16.75
C ARG A 87 -11.90 23.11 16.29
N GLU A 88 -12.20 23.48 15.04
CA GLU A 88 -12.16 24.87 14.56
C GLU A 88 -13.52 25.54 14.77
#